data_AF-A0A452C7M5-F1
#
_entry.id   AF-A0A452C7M5-F1
#
_cell.length_a   1.000
_cell.length_b   1.000
_cell.length_c   1.000
_cell.angle_alpha   90.00
_cell.angle_beta   90.00
_cell.angle_gamma   90.00
#
_symmetry.space_group_name_H-M   'P 1'
#
loop_
_entity.id
_entity.type
_entity.pdbx_description
1 polymer ?
#
loop_
_entity_poly.entity_id
_entity_poly.type
_entity_poly.pdbx_seq_one_letter_code
_entity_poly.pdbx_strand_id
1 'polypeptide(L)'
;MNQLDPAEDPDASPAPLCVVCGQAHAPEENHFYTYTEEVDDDLICHICLQALLDPLDTPCGHTYCTLCLTNFLVEKDFCPVDRKPVILQHCKKSSILVNKLLNKLLVTCPFTEHCAQVLQRCDLDHHFQMR
;
A
#
# COMPACT_ATOMS: atom_id res chain seq x y z
N MET A 1 -25.06 -3.68 -36.86
CA MET A 1 -24.30 -2.52 -36.37
C MET A 1 -25.14 -1.84 -35.32
N ASN A 2 -24.81 -2.03 -34.04
CA ASN A 2 -25.17 -1.10 -32.98
C ASN A 2 -24.15 -1.35 -31.88
N GLN A 3 -23.11 -0.52 -31.89
CA GLN A 3 -22.20 -0.35 -30.77
C GLN A 3 -23.00 0.37 -29.69
N LEU A 4 -23.09 -0.22 -28.51
CA LEU A 4 -23.53 0.45 -27.29
C LEU A 4 -22.26 0.94 -26.61
N ASP A 5 -22.01 2.24 -26.72
CA ASP A 5 -21.02 2.94 -25.91
C ASP A 5 -21.40 2.82 -24.43
N PRO A 6 -20.45 2.57 -23.50
CA PRO A 6 -20.74 2.65 -22.08
C PRO A 6 -20.96 4.11 -21.72
N ALA A 7 -22.12 4.41 -21.13
CA ALA A 7 -22.43 5.72 -20.59
C ALA A 7 -21.32 6.16 -19.62
N GLU A 8 -20.65 7.25 -19.96
CA GLU A 8 -19.83 8.01 -19.03
C GLU A 8 -20.77 8.57 -17.96
N ASP A 9 -20.61 8.10 -16.73
CA ASP A 9 -21.40 8.55 -15.57
C ASP A 9 -21.10 10.04 -15.29
N PRO A 10 -22.07 10.96 -15.41
CA PRO A 10 -21.82 12.39 -15.35
C PRO A 10 -21.72 12.97 -13.92
N ASP A 11 -21.64 12.12 -12.89
CA ASP A 11 -21.62 12.51 -11.47
C ASP A 11 -20.40 11.98 -10.69
N ALA A 12 -19.32 11.58 -11.38
CA ALA A 12 -18.06 11.26 -10.72
C ALA A 12 -17.34 12.55 -10.30
N SER A 13 -17.78 13.13 -9.17
CA SER A 13 -16.92 14.06 -8.43
C SER A 13 -15.56 13.38 -8.22
N PRO A 14 -14.42 14.00 -8.58
CA PRO A 14 -13.12 13.35 -8.41
C PRO A 14 -12.98 12.96 -6.94
N ALA A 15 -12.75 11.67 -6.68
CA ALA A 15 -12.56 11.18 -5.33
C ALA A 15 -11.46 12.02 -4.65
N PRO A 16 -11.67 12.46 -3.40
CA PRO A 16 -10.68 13.30 -2.71
C PRO A 16 -9.34 12.58 -2.66
N LEU A 17 -8.27 13.28 -3.04
CA LEU A 17 -6.92 12.73 -3.03
C LEU A 17 -6.48 12.46 -1.58
N CYS A 18 -5.77 11.36 -1.37
CA CYS A 18 -5.20 11.02 -0.08
C CYS A 18 -4.15 12.05 0.32
N VAL A 19 -4.26 12.62 1.52
CA VAL A 19 -3.29 13.59 2.05
C VAL A 19 -1.90 13.00 2.30
N VAL A 20 -1.79 11.68 2.45
CA VAL A 20 -0.52 10.98 2.76
C VAL A 20 0.26 10.61 1.50
N CYS A 21 -0.41 10.10 0.46
CA CYS A 21 0.26 9.60 -0.75
C CYS A 21 -0.10 10.36 -2.02
N GLY A 22 -1.06 11.29 -1.97
CA GLY A 22 -1.51 12.10 -3.10
C GLY A 22 -2.29 11.34 -4.17
N GLN A 23 -2.64 10.06 -3.93
CA GLN A 23 -3.40 9.20 -4.84
C GLN A 23 -4.86 9.07 -4.41
N ALA A 24 -5.75 8.78 -5.36
CA ALA A 24 -7.17 8.50 -5.07
C ALA A 24 -7.35 7.03 -4.65
N HIS A 25 -7.83 6.80 -3.43
CA HIS A 25 -8.17 5.48 -2.90
C HIS A 25 -9.16 5.62 -1.73
N ALA A 26 -9.90 4.55 -1.41
CA ALA A 26 -10.76 4.51 -0.24
C ALA A 26 -9.95 4.44 1.07
N PRO A 27 -10.50 4.86 2.23
CA PRO A 27 -9.80 4.75 3.52
C PRO A 27 -9.44 3.31 3.93
N GLU A 28 -10.14 2.33 3.33
CA GLU A 28 -9.98 0.89 3.59
C GLU A 28 -9.02 0.22 2.60
N GLU A 29 -8.38 1.03 1.74
CA GLU A 29 -7.34 0.63 0.82
C GLU A 29 -5.98 1.16 1.28
N ASN A 30 -4.92 0.45 0.88
CA ASN A 30 -3.57 0.89 1.18
C ASN A 30 -3.22 2.17 0.40
N HIS A 31 -2.29 2.94 0.94
CA HIS A 31 -1.63 4.01 0.20
C HIS A 31 -0.91 3.47 -1.04
N PHE A 32 -0.85 4.30 -2.10
CA PHE A 32 -0.21 3.94 -3.36
C PHE A 32 1.01 4.81 -3.60
N TYR A 33 2.11 4.18 -3.99
CA TYR A 33 3.38 4.83 -4.27
C TYR A 33 3.93 4.35 -5.60
N THR A 34 4.52 5.26 -6.37
CA THR A 34 5.30 4.92 -7.56
C THR A 34 6.76 4.84 -7.19
N TYR A 35 7.32 3.63 -7.14
CA TYR A 35 8.71 3.39 -6.81
C TYR A 35 9.61 3.66 -8.04
N THR A 36 10.75 4.30 -7.82
CA THR A 36 11.71 4.61 -8.91
C THR A 36 12.64 3.45 -9.23
N GLU A 37 12.83 2.56 -8.28
CA GLU A 37 13.70 1.39 -8.36
C GLU A 37 12.89 0.13 -8.07
N GLU A 38 13.40 -1.02 -8.52
CA GLU A 38 12.83 -2.31 -8.14
C GLU A 38 12.93 -2.49 -6.63
N VAL A 39 11.80 -2.83 -6.01
CA VAL A 39 11.74 -3.12 -4.59
C VAL A 39 12.13 -4.58 -4.40
N ASP A 40 12.98 -4.85 -3.41
CA ASP A 40 13.37 -6.21 -3.02
C ASP A 40 12.12 -7.08 -2.76
N ASP A 41 12.08 -8.28 -3.35
CA ASP A 41 10.97 -9.22 -3.24
C ASP A 41 10.66 -9.58 -1.78
N ASP A 42 11.67 -9.59 -0.89
CA ASP A 42 11.49 -9.85 0.54
C ASP A 42 10.71 -8.72 1.26
N LEU A 43 10.57 -7.56 0.62
CA LEU A 43 9.79 -6.41 1.10
C LEU A 43 8.41 -6.31 0.42
N ILE A 44 8.04 -7.27 -0.42
CA ILE A 44 6.75 -7.31 -1.12
C ILE A 44 5.72 -8.12 -0.33
N CYS A 45 4.55 -7.52 -0.14
CA CYS A 45 3.39 -8.18 0.44
C CYS A 45 2.84 -9.25 -0.53
N HIS A 46 2.75 -10.49 -0.08
CA HIS A 46 2.26 -11.60 -0.90
C HIS A 46 0.73 -11.57 -1.16
N ILE A 47 0.00 -10.59 -0.61
CA ILE A 47 -1.44 -10.43 -0.82
C ILE A 47 -1.70 -9.38 -1.91
N CYS A 48 -1.16 -8.16 -1.77
CA CYS A 48 -1.37 -7.08 -2.74
C CYS A 48 -0.27 -6.99 -3.81
N LEU A 49 0.83 -7.74 -3.67
CA LEU A 49 1.98 -7.73 -4.57
C LEU A 49 2.63 -6.33 -4.70
N GLN A 50 2.57 -5.54 -3.63
CA GLN A 50 3.20 -4.23 -3.52
C GLN A 50 4.11 -4.21 -2.30
N ALA A 51 5.04 -3.25 -2.25
CA ALA A 51 5.90 -3.06 -1.08
C ALA A 51 5.07 -2.89 0.20
N LEU A 52 5.52 -3.51 1.29
CA LEU A 52 4.78 -3.57 2.55
C LEU A 52 4.44 -2.17 3.11
N LEU A 53 3.20 -2.04 3.59
CA LEU A 53 2.67 -0.88 4.30
C LEU A 53 2.13 -1.31 5.66
N ASP A 54 2.60 -0.64 6.71
CA ASP A 54 2.37 -1.03 8.10
C ASP A 54 2.54 -2.54 8.31
N PRO A 55 3.75 -3.08 8.15
CA PRO A 55 3.97 -4.51 8.10
C PRO A 55 3.59 -5.20 9.43
N LEU A 56 2.89 -6.34 9.31
CA LEU A 56 2.56 -7.26 10.40
C LEU A 56 3.24 -8.61 10.17
N ASP A 57 3.96 -9.06 11.18
CA ASP A 57 4.57 -10.38 11.28
C ASP A 57 3.56 -11.35 11.91
N THR A 58 3.33 -12.45 11.20
CA THR A 58 2.54 -13.58 11.68
C THR A 58 3.38 -14.50 12.57
N PRO A 59 2.77 -15.28 13.48
CA PRO A 59 3.50 -16.24 14.30
C PRO A 59 4.25 -17.33 13.51
N CYS A 60 3.85 -17.58 12.26
CA CYS A 60 4.55 -18.50 11.37
C CYS A 60 5.80 -17.90 10.69
N GLY A 61 6.02 -16.59 10.82
CA GLY A 61 7.22 -15.91 10.33
C GLY A 61 7.03 -15.12 9.02
N HIS A 62 5.83 -15.10 8.43
CA HIS A 62 5.55 -14.33 7.22
C HIS A 62 5.05 -12.91 7.54
N THR A 63 5.33 -11.96 6.65
CA THR A 63 5.01 -10.54 6.82
C THR A 63 4.06 -10.05 5.73
N TYR A 64 3.06 -9.25 6.12
CA TYR A 64 2.02 -8.70 5.23
C TYR A 64 1.69 -7.25 5.59
N CYS A 65 1.04 -6.50 4.70
CA CYS A 65 0.48 -5.21 5.09
C CYS A 65 -0.60 -5.40 6.15
N THR A 66 -0.71 -4.47 7.11
CA THR A 66 -1.74 -4.55 8.18
C THR A 66 -3.14 -4.71 7.57
N LEU A 67 -3.48 -3.86 6.60
CA LEU A 67 -4.80 -3.84 5.99
C LEU A 67 -5.07 -5.10 5.15
N CYS A 68 -4.06 -5.56 4.39
CA CYS A 68 -4.16 -6.80 3.61
C CYS A 68 -4.44 -8.01 4.50
N LEU A 69 -3.67 -8.18 5.58
CA LEU A 69 -3.84 -9.31 6.47
C LEU A 69 -5.17 -9.22 7.24
N THR A 70 -5.54 -8.02 7.69
CA THR A 70 -6.82 -7.79 8.39
C THR A 70 -8.00 -8.18 7.51
N ASN A 71 -8.04 -7.67 6.28
CA ASN A 71 -9.13 -7.96 5.34
C ASN A 71 -9.16 -9.45 4.96
N PHE A 72 -7.99 -10.07 4.74
CA PHE A 72 -7.91 -11.50 4.45
C PHE A 72 -8.48 -12.35 5.59
N LEU A 73 -8.19 -11.99 6.84
CA LEU A 73 -8.63 -12.74 8.03
C LEU A 73 -10.10 -12.51 8.41
N VAL A 74 -10.84 -11.67 7.68
CA VAL A 74 -12.30 -11.57 7.82
C VAL A 74 -12.98 -12.85 7.32
N GLU A 75 -12.48 -13.40 6.21
CA GLU A 75 -13.08 -14.57 5.55
C GLU A 75 -12.27 -15.86 5.74
N LYS A 76 -11.01 -15.74 6.15
CA LYS A 76 -10.04 -16.84 6.26
C LYS A 76 -9.36 -16.80 7.63
N ASP A 77 -8.72 -17.89 8.01
CA ASP A 77 -8.10 -18.05 9.32
C ASP A 77 -6.69 -18.67 9.24
N PHE A 78 -6.03 -18.54 8.09
CA PHE A 78 -4.73 -19.16 7.83
C PHE A 78 -3.76 -18.21 7.11
N CYS A 79 -2.47 -18.51 7.16
CA CYS A 79 -1.44 -17.79 6.43
C CYS A 79 -1.51 -18.10 4.92
N PRO A 80 -1.57 -17.09 4.02
CA PRO A 80 -1.61 -17.30 2.57
C PRO A 80 -0.48 -18.15 1.99
N VAL A 81 0.70 -18.17 2.63
CA VAL A 81 1.91 -18.83 2.12
C VAL A 81 1.99 -20.29 2.57
N ASP A 82 1.87 -20.55 3.87
CA ASP A 82 2.10 -21.89 4.45
C ASP A 82 0.84 -22.56 5.02
N ARG A 83 -0.32 -21.87 4.94
CA ARG A 83 -1.64 -22.33 5.41
C ARG A 83 -1.69 -22.67 6.91
N LYS A 84 -0.71 -22.23 7.71
CA LYS A 84 -0.81 -22.38 9.17
C LYS A 84 -1.91 -21.48 9.73
N PRO A 85 -2.63 -21.89 10.78
CA PRO A 85 -3.65 -21.04 11.39
C PRO A 85 -3.09 -19.71 11.88
N VAL A 86 -3.77 -18.60 11.58
CA VAL A 86 -3.38 -17.26 11.98
C VAL A 86 -4.57 -16.55 12.61
N ILE A 87 -4.32 -15.92 13.76
CA ILE A 87 -5.27 -15.05 14.45
C ILE A 87 -4.65 -13.66 14.52
N LEU A 88 -5.38 -12.63 14.07
CA LEU A 88 -4.87 -11.27 13.94
C LEU A 88 -4.28 -10.73 15.25
N GLN A 89 -4.91 -11.03 16.38
CA GLN A 89 -4.45 -10.59 17.72
C GLN A 89 -3.06 -11.13 18.13
N HIS A 90 -2.59 -12.21 17.50
CA HIS A 90 -1.27 -12.80 17.75
C HIS A 90 -0.20 -12.26 16.80
N CYS A 91 -0.60 -11.51 15.76
CA CYS A 91 0.32 -10.87 14.84
C CYS A 91 0.96 -9.65 15.52
N LYS A 92 2.21 -9.36 15.17
CA LYS A 92 2.97 -8.26 15.76
C LYS A 92 3.39 -7.29 14.68
N LYS A 93 3.51 -6.01 15.02
CA LYS A 93 4.17 -5.04 14.13
C LYS A 93 5.60 -5.50 13.87
N SER A 94 6.03 -5.41 12.61
CA SER A 94 7.36 -5.85 12.23
C SER A 94 8.44 -4.98 12.87
N SER A 95 9.67 -5.49 12.89
CA SER A 95 10.79 -4.81 13.55
C SER A 95 11.04 -3.40 13.02
N ILE A 96 11.69 -2.58 13.85
CA ILE A 96 12.13 -1.23 13.47
C ILE A 96 13.02 -1.26 12.21
N LEU A 97 13.83 -2.30 12.05
CA LEU A 97 14.70 -2.46 10.88
C LEU A 97 13.89 -2.58 9.60
N VAL A 98 12.88 -3.46 9.57
CA VAL A 98 12.00 -3.64 8.40
C VAL A 98 11.31 -2.33 8.04
N ASN A 99 10.75 -1.64 9.02
CA ASN A 99 10.14 -0.32 8.81
C ASN A 99 11.13 0.71 8.25
N LYS A 100 12.38 0.73 8.75
CA LYS A 100 13.43 1.62 8.23
C LYS A 100 13.82 1.29 6.79
N LEU A 101 13.85 0.01 6.40
CA LEU A 101 14.14 -0.39 5.02
C LEU A 101 13.02 0.08 4.09
N LEU A 102 11.76 -0.18 4.46
CA LEU A 102 10.60 0.22 3.69
C LEU A 102 10.45 1.76 3.56
N ASN A 103 10.77 2.50 4.62
CA ASN A 103 10.65 3.96 4.62
C ASN A 103 11.67 4.65 3.69
N LYS A 104 12.83 4.02 3.47
CA LYS A 104 13.90 4.55 2.61
C LYS A 104 13.69 4.28 1.13
N LEU A 105 12.70 3.46 0.76
CA LEU A 105 12.36 3.22 -0.63
C LEU A 105 12.08 4.55 -1.33
N LEU A 106 12.67 4.74 -2.51
CA LEU A 106 12.53 5.96 -3.27
C LEU A 106 11.23 5.95 -4.07
N VAL A 107 10.47 7.05 -3.96
CA VAL A 107 9.19 7.24 -4.62
C VAL A 107 9.17 8.56 -5.38
N THR A 108 8.42 8.59 -6.47
CA THR A 108 8.17 9.81 -7.24
C THR A 108 6.92 10.51 -6.71
N CYS A 109 6.96 11.84 -6.65
CA CYS A 109 5.76 12.64 -6.40
C CYS A 109 4.65 12.29 -7.42
N PRO A 110 3.40 12.03 -6.96
CA PRO A 110 2.31 11.66 -7.87
C PRO A 110 1.90 12.80 -8.82
N PHE A 111 2.16 14.05 -8.45
CA PHE A 111 1.84 15.23 -9.26
C PHE A 111 2.92 15.55 -10.29
N THR A 112 3.22 14.59 -11.16
CA THR A 112 4.36 14.63 -12.10
C THR A 112 4.36 15.84 -13.05
N GLU A 113 3.20 16.41 -13.36
CA GLU A 113 3.07 17.62 -14.17
C GLU A 113 3.63 18.88 -13.49
N HIS A 114 3.62 18.92 -12.16
CA HIS A 114 3.99 20.10 -11.35
C HIS A 114 5.21 19.84 -10.46
N CYS A 115 5.62 18.58 -10.34
CA CYS A 115 6.70 18.16 -9.45
C CYS A 115 7.43 16.94 -10.01
N ALA A 116 8.75 17.06 -10.18
CA ALA A 116 9.63 15.94 -10.55
C ALA A 116 10.48 15.43 -9.38
N GLN A 117 10.07 15.67 -8.12
CA GLN A 117 10.86 15.23 -6.97
C GLN A 117 10.77 13.72 -6.77
N VAL A 118 11.94 13.14 -6.49
CA VAL A 118 12.12 11.79 -5.98
C VAL A 118 12.64 11.91 -4.56
N LEU A 119 12.02 11.19 -3.63
CA LEU A 119 12.33 11.26 -2.21
C LEU A 119 12.05 9.92 -1.52
N GLN A 120 12.45 9.80 -0.26
CA GLN A 120 12.12 8.61 0.53
C GLN A 120 10.62 8.56 0.77
N ARG A 121 10.06 7.35 0.75
CA ARG A 121 8.63 7.10 0.92
C ARG A 121 8.05 7.78 2.16
N CYS A 122 8.78 7.78 3.27
CA CYS A 122 8.32 8.40 4.51
C CYS A 122 8.22 9.93 4.46
N ASP A 123 8.95 10.57 3.54
CA ASP A 123 9.01 12.03 3.44
C ASP A 123 7.93 12.59 2.50
N LEU A 124 7.13 11.72 1.85
CA LEU A 124 6.16 12.13 0.83
C LEU A 124 5.01 12.97 1.37
N ASP A 125 4.44 12.60 2.52
CA ASP A 125 3.42 13.41 3.20
C ASP A 125 3.98 14.80 3.57
N HIS A 126 5.18 14.84 4.13
CA HIS A 126 5.84 16.08 4.48
C HIS A 126 6.13 16.97 3.27
N HIS A 127 6.49 16.36 2.13
CA HIS A 127 6.68 17.06 0.88
C HIS A 127 5.43 17.81 0.42
N PHE A 128 4.22 17.26 0.65
CA PHE A 128 2.97 17.95 0.33
C PHE A 128 2.69 19.12 1.26
N GLN A 129 3.05 19.02 2.54
CA GLN A 129 2.80 20.06 3.54
C GLN A 129 3.72 21.28 3.38
N MET A 130 4.87 21.11 2.75
CA MET A 130 5.86 22.17 2.55
C MET A 130 5.77 22.88 1.19
N ARG A 131 4.71 22.64 0.41
CA ARG A 131 4.49 23.23 -0.91
C ARG A 131 3.21 24.03 -1.00
#